data_AF-A0A946YYC8-F1
#
_entry.id   AF-A0A946YYC8-F1
#
_cell.length_a   1.000
_cell.length_b   1.000
_cell.length_c   1.000
_cell.angle_alpha   90.00
_cell.angle_beta   90.00
_cell.angle_gamma   90.00
#
_symmetry.space_group_name_H-M   'P 1'
#
loop_
_entity.id
_entity.type
_entity.pdbx_description
1 polymer ?
#
loop_
_entity_poly.entity_id
_entity_poly.type
_entity_poly.pdbx_seq_one_letter_code
_entity_poly.pdbx_strand_id
1 'polypeptide(L)'
;MKVLLLGGGGREHALGWKLAQTASELICAPGNPGLASIASRLVDVDITDPERVTSLARSTGVDLVVIGPEAPLAAGVADSLRLAGCAVFGPNKAAARLESSKAYAKSIMMRAGVPTAAAWTFDNASDASAHLTN
;
A
#
# COMPACT_ATOMS: atom_id res chain seq x y z
N MET A 1 9.19 -19.02 -5.56
CA MET A 1 9.24 -17.56 -5.48
C MET A 1 9.17 -17.15 -4.03
N LYS A 2 10.13 -16.37 -3.55
CA LYS A 2 10.20 -15.82 -2.20
C LYS A 2 9.48 -14.47 -2.16
N VAL A 3 8.53 -14.32 -1.24
CA VAL A 3 7.65 -13.14 -1.18
C VAL A 3 7.81 -12.41 0.14
N LEU A 4 7.91 -11.08 0.09
CA LEU A 4 7.77 -10.19 1.24
C LEU A 4 6.38 -9.53 1.21
N LEU A 5 5.56 -9.78 2.23
CA LEU A 5 4.26 -9.14 2.41
C LEU A 5 4.36 -8.05 3.48
N LEU A 6 4.04 -6.81 3.12
CA LEU A 6 4.00 -5.69 4.06
C LEU A 6 2.59 -5.50 4.63
N GLY A 7 2.51 -5.36 5.94
CA GLY A 7 1.32 -5.15 6.75
C GLY A 7 1.03 -6.31 7.71
N GLY A 8 -0.02 -6.14 8.52
CA GLY A 8 -0.38 -7.06 9.60
C GLY A 8 -1.87 -7.07 9.93
N GLY A 9 -2.71 -6.56 9.04
CA GLY A 9 -4.17 -6.58 9.19
C GLY A 9 -4.80 -7.89 8.70
N GLY A 10 -6.12 -7.96 8.73
CA GLY A 10 -6.89 -9.11 8.22
C GLY A 10 -6.74 -9.31 6.71
N ARG A 11 -6.64 -8.21 5.93
CA ARG A 11 -6.35 -8.26 4.49
C ARG A 11 -5.01 -8.93 4.23
N GLU A 12 -3.97 -8.56 4.97
CA GLU A 12 -2.65 -9.16 4.81
C GLU A 12 -2.63 -10.61 5.31
N HIS A 13 -3.41 -10.97 6.33
CA HIS A 13 -3.60 -12.39 6.67
C HIS A 13 -4.20 -13.16 5.50
N ALA A 14 -5.29 -12.69 4.89
CA ALA A 14 -5.91 -13.37 3.75
C ALA A 14 -4.96 -13.51 2.54
N LEU A 15 -4.21 -12.44 2.21
CA LEU A 15 -3.19 -12.47 1.17
C LEU A 15 -2.07 -13.46 1.51
N GLY A 16 -1.53 -13.39 2.73
CA GLY A 16 -0.49 -14.29 3.23
C GLY A 16 -0.93 -15.75 3.19
N TRP A 17 -2.16 -16.05 3.62
CA TRP A 17 -2.74 -17.40 3.58
C TRP A 17 -2.76 -17.97 2.16
N LYS A 18 -3.09 -17.14 1.17
CA LYS A 18 -3.08 -17.60 -0.22
C LYS A 18 -1.67 -17.71 -0.79
N LEU A 19 -0.80 -16.75 -0.50
CA LEU A 19 0.59 -16.74 -0.95
C LEU A 19 1.36 -17.95 -0.41
N ALA A 20 1.18 -18.32 0.86
CA ALA A 20 1.86 -19.45 1.50
C ALA A 20 1.62 -20.80 0.81
N GLN A 21 0.56 -20.94 0.00
CA GLN A 21 0.27 -22.17 -0.75
C GLN A 21 1.12 -22.33 -2.02
N THR A 22 1.76 -21.26 -2.49
CA THR A 22 2.47 -21.22 -3.79
C THR A 22 3.86 -20.60 -3.71
N ALA A 23 4.09 -19.70 -2.74
CA ALA A 23 5.40 -19.15 -2.45
C ALA A 23 6.31 -20.24 -1.88
N SER A 24 7.58 -20.22 -2.28
CA SER A 24 8.59 -21.11 -1.69
C SER A 24 9.00 -20.66 -0.29
N GLU A 25 8.86 -19.36 0.00
CA GLU A 25 9.07 -18.76 1.31
C GLU A 25 8.23 -17.49 1.41
N LEU A 26 7.52 -17.31 2.52
CA LEU A 26 6.72 -16.11 2.80
C LEU A 26 7.29 -15.40 4.02
N ILE A 27 7.75 -14.17 3.82
CA ILE A 27 8.17 -13.26 4.89
C ILE A 27 7.07 -12.20 5.05
N CYS A 28 6.66 -11.92 6.28
CA CYS A 28 5.71 -10.85 6.57
C CYS A 28 6.34 -9.79 7.47
N ALA A 29 5.95 -8.53 7.28
CA ALA A 29 6.52 -7.40 7.97
C ALA A 29 5.45 -6.33 8.28
N PRO A 30 5.18 -5.97 9.55
CA PRO A 30 5.56 -6.70 10.76
C PRO A 30 4.78 -8.01 10.95
N GLY A 31 3.66 -8.18 10.24
CA GLY A 31 2.75 -9.30 10.41
C GLY A 31 1.90 -9.22 11.69
N ASN A 32 1.33 -10.38 12.08
CA ASN A 32 0.53 -10.56 13.29
C ASN A 32 0.60 -12.05 13.73
N PRO A 33 0.07 -12.43 14.91
CA PRO A 33 0.13 -13.83 15.37
C PRO A 33 -0.53 -14.85 14.43
N GLY A 34 -1.56 -14.46 13.67
CA GLY A 34 -2.17 -15.30 12.65
C GLY A 34 -1.24 -15.52 11.45
N LEU A 35 -0.52 -14.49 11.02
CA LEU A 35 0.51 -14.60 9.99
C LEU A 35 1.71 -15.43 10.47
N ALA A 36 2.02 -15.43 11.77
CA ALA A 36 3.12 -16.22 12.31
C ALA A 36 2.93 -17.75 12.11
N SER A 37 1.70 -18.23 11.96
CA SER A 37 1.43 -19.66 11.75
C SER A 37 1.57 -20.10 10.28
N ILE A 38 1.67 -19.15 9.35
CA ILE A 38 1.72 -19.43 7.90
C ILE A 38 2.91 -18.81 7.18
N ALA A 39 3.51 -17.75 7.74
CA ALA A 39 4.73 -17.15 7.23
C ALA A 39 5.96 -17.92 7.75
N SER A 40 6.99 -18.03 6.92
CA SER A 40 8.27 -18.60 7.31
C SER A 40 8.97 -17.75 8.36
N ARG A 41 8.73 -16.43 8.33
CA ARG A 41 9.29 -15.46 9.28
C ARG A 41 8.45 -14.19 9.36
N LEU A 42 8.33 -13.65 10.57
CA LEU A 42 7.93 -12.25 10.79
C LEU A 42 9.15 -11.38 11.02
N VAL A 43 9.16 -10.18 10.45
CA VAL A 43 10.25 -9.20 10.61
C VAL A 43 9.66 -7.88 11.07
N ASP A 44 10.12 -7.41 12.22
CA ASP A 44 9.78 -6.07 12.68
C ASP A 44 10.55 -5.02 11.87
N VAL A 45 9.81 -4.13 11.21
CA VAL A 45 10.33 -3.03 10.41
C VAL A 45 9.23 -1.98 10.27
N ASP A 46 9.63 -0.71 10.28
CA ASP A 46 8.72 0.36 9.85
C ASP A 46 8.48 0.23 8.35
N ILE A 47 7.29 -0.26 8.00
CA ILE A 47 6.92 -0.47 6.60
C ILE A 47 6.75 0.83 5.82
N THR A 48 6.65 1.98 6.49
CA THR A 48 6.53 3.29 5.84
C THR A 48 7.88 3.93 5.52
N ASP A 49 8.99 3.35 5.99
CA ASP A 49 10.35 3.78 5.69
C ASP A 49 10.86 3.07 4.40
N PRO A 50 11.00 3.80 3.27
CA PRO A 50 11.39 3.21 1.99
C PRO A 50 12.80 2.59 2.01
N GLU A 51 13.72 3.13 2.82
CA GLU A 51 15.10 2.65 2.88
C GLU A 51 15.19 1.35 3.67
N ARG A 52 14.49 1.27 4.80
CA ARG A 52 14.45 0.06 5.63
C ARG A 52 13.76 -1.09 4.91
N VAL A 53 12.64 -0.85 4.25
CA VAL A 53 11.94 -1.88 3.48
C VAL A 53 12.79 -2.37 2.30
N THR A 54 13.46 -1.46 1.60
CA THR A 54 14.34 -1.83 0.49
C THR A 54 15.54 -2.65 0.97
N SER A 55 16.13 -2.27 2.10
CA SER A 55 17.21 -3.02 2.74
C SER A 55 16.76 -4.42 3.16
N LEU A 56 15.55 -4.54 3.71
CA LEU A 56 14.95 -5.82 4.06
C LEU A 56 14.74 -6.70 2.81
N ALA A 57 14.16 -6.15 1.74
CA ALA A 57 13.93 -6.90 0.50
C ALA A 57 15.24 -7.42 -0.11
N ARG A 58 16.28 -6.57 -0.15
CA ARG A 58 17.59 -6.96 -0.69
C ARG A 58 18.30 -8.00 0.18
N SER A 59 18.34 -7.80 1.49
CA SER A 59 19.02 -8.73 2.41
C SER A 59 18.34 -10.09 2.51
N THR A 60 17.02 -10.15 2.30
CA THR A 60 16.28 -11.41 2.30
C THR A 60 16.27 -12.11 0.93
N GLY A 61 16.66 -11.40 -0.14
CA GLY A 61 16.65 -11.94 -1.50
C GLY A 61 15.25 -12.30 -1.99
N VAL A 62 14.24 -11.48 -1.66
CA VAL A 62 12.87 -11.74 -2.10
C VAL A 62 12.72 -11.45 -3.60
N ASP A 63 11.93 -12.27 -4.27
CA ASP A 63 11.63 -12.13 -5.69
C ASP A 63 10.50 -11.11 -5.93
N LEU A 64 9.58 -10.97 -4.97
CA LEU A 64 8.41 -10.09 -5.06
C LEU A 64 8.10 -9.46 -3.71
N VAL A 65 7.82 -8.16 -3.71
CA VAL A 65 7.23 -7.46 -2.57
C VAL A 65 5.75 -7.17 -2.85
N VAL A 66 4.88 -7.56 -1.93
CA VAL A 66 3.43 -7.25 -1.96
C VAL A 66 3.14 -6.25 -0.84
N ILE A 67 2.59 -5.10 -1.21
CA ILE A 67 2.28 -4.03 -0.25
C ILE A 67 0.78 -4.03 0.04
N GLY A 68 0.39 -4.38 1.26
CA GLY A 68 -1.02 -4.45 1.65
C GLY A 68 -1.62 -3.09 2.03
N PRO A 69 -1.08 -2.38 3.03
CA PRO A 69 -1.59 -1.08 3.46
C PRO A 69 -1.29 0.07 2.50
N GLU A 70 -2.11 1.11 2.58
CA GLU A 70 -2.03 2.33 1.77
C GLU A 70 -0.92 3.28 2.23
N ALA A 71 -0.62 3.33 3.53
CA ALA A 71 0.41 4.18 4.12
C ALA A 71 1.81 4.02 3.48
N PRO A 72 2.38 2.81 3.31
CA PRO A 72 3.67 2.62 2.63
C PRO A 72 3.64 3.03 1.15
N LEU A 73 2.49 2.87 0.48
CA LEU A 73 2.30 3.31 -0.90
C LEU A 73 2.36 4.84 -0.99
N ALA A 74 1.67 5.54 -0.08
CA ALA A 74 1.71 7.00 0.02
C ALA A 74 3.11 7.53 0.42
N ALA A 75 3.88 6.76 1.19
CA ALA A 75 5.24 7.10 1.57
C ALA A 75 6.24 6.96 0.39
N GLY A 76 5.91 6.19 -0.64
CA GLY A 76 6.79 5.95 -1.81
C GLY A 76 7.71 4.73 -1.65
N VAL A 77 7.33 3.78 -0.81
CA VAL A 77 8.07 2.52 -0.62
C VAL A 77 8.15 1.73 -1.93
N ALA A 78 7.06 1.70 -2.70
CA ALA A 78 7.00 1.03 -3.98
C ALA A 78 7.94 1.65 -5.04
N ASP A 79 8.17 2.97 -4.97
CA ASP A 79 9.13 3.66 -5.84
C ASP A 79 10.56 3.25 -5.50
N SER A 80 10.93 3.31 -4.22
CA SER A 80 12.28 2.95 -3.74
C SER A 80 12.64 1.50 -4.09
N LEU A 81 11.72 0.57 -3.86
CA LEU A 81 11.90 -0.84 -4.21
C LEU A 81 12.12 -1.03 -5.72
N ARG A 82 11.32 -0.38 -6.57
CA ARG A 82 11.50 -0.46 -8.03
C ARG A 82 12.82 0.14 -8.49
N LEU A 83 13.23 1.28 -7.92
CA LEU A 83 14.53 1.90 -8.19
C LEU A 83 15.69 0.97 -7.80
N ALA A 84 15.52 0.19 -6.74
CA ALA A 84 16.48 -0.84 -6.31
C ALA A 84 16.40 -2.15 -7.12
N GLY A 85 15.55 -2.23 -8.15
CA GLY A 85 15.40 -3.41 -9.00
C GLY A 85 14.53 -4.52 -8.42
N CYS A 86 13.82 -4.29 -7.32
CA CYS A 86 12.87 -5.25 -6.75
C CYS A 86 11.56 -5.24 -7.54
N ALA A 87 10.98 -6.43 -7.80
CA ALA A 87 9.61 -6.51 -8.29
C ALA A 87 8.62 -6.18 -7.17
N VAL A 88 7.61 -5.37 -7.48
CA VAL A 88 6.66 -4.84 -6.51
C VAL A 88 5.23 -4.90 -7.03
N PHE A 89 4.35 -5.52 -6.25
CA PHE A 89 2.90 -5.42 -6.39
C PHE A 89 2.37 -4.33 -5.45
N GLY A 90 2.01 -3.19 -6.05
CA GLY A 90 1.53 -1.98 -5.36
C GLY A 90 1.84 -0.73 -6.20
N PRO A 91 0.93 0.27 -6.27
CA PRO A 91 1.16 1.47 -7.05
C PRO A 91 2.37 2.28 -6.57
N ASN A 92 2.92 3.12 -7.44
CA ASN A 92 3.88 4.14 -7.02
C ASN A 92 3.18 5.27 -6.23
N LYS A 93 3.95 6.15 -5.58
CA LYS A 93 3.44 7.27 -4.77
C LYS A 93 2.48 8.16 -5.54
N ALA A 94 2.78 8.44 -6.80
CA ALA A 94 1.94 9.28 -7.65
C ALA A 94 0.56 8.64 -7.92
N ALA A 95 0.53 7.35 -8.23
CA ALA A 95 -0.71 6.59 -8.46
C ALA A 95 -1.47 6.31 -7.15
N ALA A 96 -0.77 6.10 -6.04
CA ALA A 96 -1.37 5.90 -4.72
C ALA A 96 -2.24 7.09 -4.26
N ARG A 97 -2.02 8.29 -4.83
CA ARG A 97 -2.88 9.47 -4.61
C ARG A 97 -4.33 9.25 -5.00
N LEU A 98 -4.61 8.31 -5.91
CA LEU A 98 -5.98 7.94 -6.28
C LEU A 98 -6.78 7.42 -5.07
N GLU A 99 -6.10 6.79 -4.11
CA GLU A 99 -6.70 6.31 -2.86
C GLU A 99 -6.44 7.28 -1.69
N SER A 100 -5.22 7.81 -1.58
CA SER A 100 -4.83 8.63 -0.42
C SER A 100 -5.32 10.09 -0.45
N SER A 101 -5.79 10.59 -1.60
CA SER A 101 -6.32 11.96 -1.73
C SER A 101 -7.68 11.97 -2.43
N LYS A 102 -8.75 12.15 -1.66
CA LYS A 102 -10.13 12.23 -2.18
C LYS A 102 -10.30 13.34 -3.21
N ALA A 103 -9.72 14.52 -2.97
CA ALA A 103 -9.75 15.64 -3.91
C ALA A 103 -9.09 15.27 -5.25
N TYR A 104 -7.90 14.65 -5.20
CA TYR A 104 -7.22 14.17 -6.40
C TYR A 104 -8.05 13.13 -7.13
N ALA A 105 -8.58 12.13 -6.42
CA ALA A 105 -9.41 11.08 -7.00
C ALA A 105 -10.65 11.63 -7.71
N LYS A 106 -11.36 12.57 -7.07
CA LYS A 106 -12.51 13.26 -7.69
C LYS A 106 -12.12 14.03 -8.94
N SER A 107 -11.01 14.76 -8.91
CA SER A 107 -10.52 15.49 -10.09
C SER A 107 -10.21 14.56 -11.27
N ILE A 108 -9.62 13.38 -11.01
CA ILE A 108 -9.32 12.38 -12.04
C ILE A 108 -10.62 11.76 -12.59
N MET A 109 -11.54 11.37 -11.71
CA MET A 109 -12.82 10.79 -12.12
C MET A 109 -13.64 11.76 -12.98
N MET A 110 -13.75 13.04 -12.60
CA MET A 110 -14.44 14.05 -13.40
C MET A 110 -13.79 14.25 -14.77
N ARG A 111 -12.46 14.38 -14.83
CA ARG A 111 -11.72 14.54 -16.10
C ARG A 111 -11.84 13.33 -17.01
N ALA A 112 -11.93 12.13 -16.45
CA ALA A 112 -12.04 10.87 -17.19
C ALA A 112 -13.50 10.47 -17.49
N GLY A 113 -14.50 11.24 -17.04
CA GLY A 113 -15.92 10.89 -17.21
C GLY A 113 -16.36 9.66 -16.41
N VAL A 114 -15.65 9.31 -15.33
CA VAL A 114 -16.02 8.18 -14.46
C VAL A 114 -17.20 8.59 -13.57
N PRO A 115 -18.34 7.87 -13.61
CA PRO A 115 -19.49 8.17 -12.77
C PRO A 115 -19.14 8.09 -11.27
N THR A 116 -19.39 9.17 -10.53
CA THR A 116 -19.17 9.25 -9.09
C THR A 116 -20.06 10.33 -8.49
N ALA A 117 -20.29 10.31 -7.17
CA ALA A 117 -21.03 11.38 -6.50
C ALA A 117 -20.37 12.75 -6.75
N ALA A 118 -21.16 13.79 -6.97
CA ALA A 118 -20.64 15.15 -7.09
C ALA A 118 -19.86 15.54 -5.82
N ALA A 119 -18.78 16.29 -5.99
CA ALA A 119 -17.91 16.68 -4.88
C ALA A 119 -17.25 18.04 -5.15
N TRP A 120 -17.10 18.80 -4.08
CA TRP A 120 -16.45 20.11 -4.07
C TRP A 120 -15.41 20.14 -2.94
N THR A 121 -14.35 20.91 -3.14
CA THR A 121 -13.28 21.14 -2.17
C THR A 121 -13.28 22.60 -1.77
N PHE A 122 -13.17 22.87 -0.47
CA PHE A 122 -13.20 24.21 0.09
C PHE A 122 -12.00 24.39 1.02
N ASP A 123 -11.42 25.60 0.99
CA ASP A 123 -10.28 25.95 1.85
C ASP A 123 -10.70 26.61 3.17
N ASN A 124 -12.00 26.95 3.32
CA ASN A 124 -12.55 27.54 4.53
C ASN A 124 -13.98 27.06 4.81
N ALA A 125 -14.38 27.15 6.09
CA ALA A 125 -15.68 26.69 6.54
C ALA A 125 -16.86 27.52 5.99
N SER A 126 -16.65 28.82 5.75
CA SER A 126 -17.70 29.72 5.26
C SER A 126 -18.20 29.29 3.88
N ASP A 127 -17.28 29.08 2.93
CA ASP A 127 -17.63 28.66 1.57
C ASP A 127 -18.26 27.25 1.57
N ALA A 128 -17.75 26.35 2.42
CA ALA A 128 -18.32 25.02 2.57
C ALA A 128 -19.77 25.09 3.10
N SER A 129 -20.05 25.93 4.10
CA SER A 129 -21.40 26.10 4.63
C SER A 129 -22.35 26.72 3.61
N ALA A 130 -21.91 27.73 2.85
CA ALA A 130 -22.73 28.36 1.82
C ALA A 130 -23.15 27.37 0.71
N HIS A 131 -22.31 26.38 0.41
CA HIS A 131 -22.62 25.34 -0.57
C HIS A 131 -23.68 24.34 -0.10
N LEU A 132 -23.86 24.14 1.21
CA LEU A 132 -24.87 23.21 1.76
C LEU A 132 -26.29 23.76 1.73
N THR A 133 -26.44 25.09 1.67
CA THR A 133 -27.74 25.78 1.75
C THR A 133 -28.35 26.10 0.39
N ASN A 134 -27.68 25.72 -0.71
CA ASN A 134 -28.20 25.79 -2.07
C ASN A 134 -28.68 24.39 -2.52
#